data_AF-A0A1W9RCC3-F1
#
_entry.id   AF-A0A1W9RCC3-F1
#
_cell.length_a   1.000
_cell.length_b   1.000
_cell.length_c   1.000
_cell.angle_alpha   90.00
_cell.angle_beta   90.00
_cell.angle_gamma   90.00
#
_symmetry.space_group_name_H-M   'P 1'
#
loop_
_entity.id
_entity.type
_entity.pdbx_description
1 polymer ?
#
loop_
_entity_poly.entity_id
_entity_poly.type
_entity_poly.pdbx_seq_one_letter_code
_entity_poly.pdbx_strand_id
1 'polypeptide(L)'
;MGTKEKRSIEWDIKRIEETFFSEPPKRKKKYIFFLLVGCLILLGSASLFLRHYRILFLPYLKKPKLSLLTNKFLKSIKFSTSQGKVKFSQGAIYLPLLHNKPQELILNTKKPVDLENNFLCLHLKFLEHSLPKLRLICVVRDEKYYSNALTPYKKMIVYYPKQETPSSAVVLVDFEKTSSLINLSKIDQIRLTFYNLKKNPISLLIEDIKLKEKEEE
;
A
#
# COMPACT_ATOMS: atom_id res chain seq x y z
N MET A 1 34.24 -41.42 -81.22
CA MET A 1 34.16 -40.88 -79.84
C MET A 1 34.10 -39.36 -79.96
N GLY A 2 32.98 -38.70 -79.62
CA GLY A 2 32.89 -37.24 -79.81
C GLY A 2 31.53 -36.58 -79.54
N THR A 3 30.49 -37.34 -79.20
CA THR A 3 29.14 -36.80 -78.96
C THR A 3 28.77 -36.67 -77.49
N LYS A 4 29.44 -37.40 -76.58
CA LYS A 4 29.20 -37.28 -75.12
C LYS A 4 29.84 -36.03 -74.51
N GLU A 5 31.03 -35.67 -74.96
CA GLU A 5 31.81 -34.57 -74.41
C GLU A 5 31.20 -33.20 -74.76
N LYS A 6 30.71 -33.04 -76.00
CA LYS A 6 29.98 -31.82 -76.41
C LYS A 6 28.69 -31.59 -75.61
N ARG A 7 27.94 -32.65 -75.28
CA ARG A 7 26.72 -32.52 -74.46
C ARG A 7 27.01 -32.12 -73.02
N SER A 8 28.12 -32.57 -72.44
CA SER A 8 28.46 -32.19 -71.06
C SER A 8 28.80 -30.70 -70.97
N ILE A 9 29.57 -30.18 -71.95
CA ILE A 9 29.94 -28.76 -71.99
C ILE A 9 28.70 -27.88 -72.19
N GLU A 10 27.77 -28.28 -73.04
CA GLU A 10 26.52 -27.54 -73.30
C GLU A 10 25.60 -27.50 -72.07
N TRP A 11 25.55 -28.59 -71.29
CA TRP A 11 24.83 -28.64 -70.02
C TRP A 11 25.48 -27.78 -68.93
N ASP A 12 26.80 -27.72 -68.89
CA ASP A 12 27.53 -26.92 -67.92
C ASP A 12 27.41 -25.42 -68.23
N ILE A 13 27.45 -25.02 -69.50
CA ILE A 13 27.21 -23.61 -69.90
C ILE A 13 25.78 -23.19 -69.57
N LYS A 14 24.79 -24.04 -69.87
CA LYS A 14 23.38 -23.73 -69.59
C LYS A 14 23.11 -23.63 -68.08
N ARG A 15 23.78 -24.46 -67.27
CA ARG A 15 23.72 -24.39 -65.81
C ARG A 15 24.36 -23.10 -65.30
N ILE A 16 25.50 -22.67 -65.85
CA ILE A 16 26.16 -21.42 -65.47
C ILE A 16 25.26 -20.22 -65.84
N GLU A 17 24.67 -20.20 -67.03
CA GLU A 17 23.73 -19.13 -67.42
C GLU A 17 22.51 -19.08 -66.50
N GLU A 18 21.89 -20.22 -66.16
CA GLU A 18 20.76 -20.26 -65.22
C GLU A 18 21.16 -19.83 -63.81
N THR A 19 22.42 -20.03 -63.39
CA THR A 19 22.87 -19.69 -62.04
C THR A 19 23.25 -18.21 -61.91
N PHE A 20 23.78 -17.60 -62.98
CA PHE A 20 24.27 -16.22 -62.96
C PHE A 20 23.26 -15.18 -63.49
N PHE A 21 22.31 -15.59 -64.34
CA PHE A 21 21.35 -14.66 -64.97
C PHE A 21 19.88 -14.94 -64.63
N SER A 22 19.57 -15.87 -63.72
CA SER A 22 18.20 -16.00 -63.21
C SER A 22 17.88 -14.84 -62.27
N GLU A 23 16.76 -14.14 -62.53
CA GLU A 23 16.25 -13.14 -61.60
C GLU A 23 16.01 -13.79 -60.22
N PRO A 24 16.50 -13.19 -59.12
CA PRO A 24 16.22 -13.71 -57.79
C PRO A 24 14.70 -13.76 -57.56
N PRO A 25 14.16 -14.83 -56.96
CA PRO A 25 12.73 -14.98 -56.78
C PRO A 25 12.17 -13.77 -56.01
N LYS A 26 11.31 -12.98 -56.66
CA LYS A 26 10.60 -11.82 -56.08
C LYS A 26 9.56 -12.25 -55.03
N ARG A 27 9.98 -12.95 -53.98
CA ARG A 27 9.16 -13.28 -52.81
C ARG A 27 9.52 -12.33 -51.69
N LYS A 28 8.80 -11.21 -51.54
CA LYS A 28 8.84 -10.40 -50.29
C LYS A 28 7.75 -9.32 -50.12
N LYS A 29 6.78 -9.15 -51.03
CA LYS A 29 5.71 -8.12 -50.84
C LYS A 29 4.47 -8.61 -50.09
N LYS A 30 4.02 -9.85 -50.30
CA LYS A 30 2.79 -10.38 -49.64
C LYS A 30 2.96 -10.58 -48.13
N TYR A 31 4.14 -11.01 -47.67
CA TYR A 31 4.39 -11.27 -46.25
C TYR A 31 4.35 -9.99 -45.40
N ILE A 32 4.87 -8.88 -45.95
CA ILE A 32 4.83 -7.56 -45.28
C ILE A 32 3.39 -7.08 -45.13
N PHE A 33 2.54 -7.31 -46.14
CA PHE A 33 1.12 -6.97 -46.07
C PHE A 33 0.40 -7.77 -44.97
N PHE A 34 0.63 -9.08 -44.88
CA PHE A 34 0.05 -9.89 -43.81
C PHE A 34 0.57 -9.49 -42.41
N LEU A 35 1.84 -9.11 -42.28
CA LEU A 35 2.41 -8.60 -41.03
C LEU A 35 1.75 -7.28 -40.59
N LEU A 36 1.56 -6.35 -41.54
CA LEU A 36 0.90 -5.07 -41.29
C LEU A 36 -0.57 -5.25 -40.87
N VAL A 37 -1.30 -6.13 -41.55
CA VAL A 37 -2.70 -6.44 -41.22
C VAL A 37 -2.78 -7.09 -39.84
N GLY A 38 -1.85 -8.00 -39.50
CA GLY A 38 -1.77 -8.61 -38.17
C GLY A 38 -1.53 -7.57 -37.06
N CYS A 39 -0.61 -6.62 -37.27
CA CYS A 39 -0.37 -5.52 -36.32
C CYS A 39 -1.59 -4.61 -36.14
N LEU A 40 -2.32 -4.29 -37.22
CA LEU A 40 -3.54 -3.49 -37.17
C LEU A 40 -4.65 -4.17 -36.37
N ILE A 41 -4.81 -5.49 -36.52
CA ILE A 41 -5.79 -6.27 -35.75
C ILE A 41 -5.41 -6.28 -34.26
N LEU A 42 -4.13 -6.48 -33.94
CA LEU A 42 -3.65 -6.43 -32.55
C LEU A 42 -3.87 -5.05 -31.92
N LEU A 43 -3.53 -3.97 -32.60
CA LEU A 43 -3.77 -2.59 -32.14
C LEU A 43 -5.26 -2.29 -31.96
N GLY A 44 -6.11 -2.74 -32.89
CA GLY A 44 -7.56 -2.58 -32.79
C GLY A 44 -8.15 -3.34 -31.59
N SER A 45 -7.71 -4.57 -31.36
CA SER A 45 -8.12 -5.37 -30.20
C SER A 45 -7.66 -4.77 -28.87
N ALA A 46 -6.43 -4.25 -28.79
CA ALA A 46 -5.91 -3.57 -27.61
C ALA A 46 -6.67 -2.25 -27.32
N SER A 47 -7.04 -1.50 -28.37
CA SER A 47 -7.85 -0.29 -28.25
C SER A 47 -9.27 -0.57 -27.75
N LEU A 48 -9.92 -1.61 -28.30
CA LEU A 48 -11.23 -2.07 -27.81
C LEU A 48 -11.16 -2.51 -26.35
N PHE A 49 -10.10 -3.25 -25.98
CA PHE A 49 -9.85 -3.66 -24.61
C PHE A 49 -9.68 -2.45 -23.68
N LEU A 50 -8.85 -1.46 -24.04
CA LEU A 50 -8.67 -0.22 -23.27
C LEU A 50 -9.95 0.64 -23.17
N ARG A 51 -10.81 0.59 -24.19
CA ARG A 51 -12.05 1.38 -24.23
C ARG A 51 -13.17 0.74 -23.40
N HIS A 52 -13.24 -0.60 -23.33
CA HIS A 52 -14.27 -1.32 -22.57
C HIS A 52 -13.84 -1.66 -21.15
N TYR A 53 -12.55 -1.92 -20.94
CA TYR A 53 -11.99 -2.12 -19.62
C TYR A 53 -11.38 -0.80 -19.15
N ARG A 54 -11.97 -0.18 -18.12
CA ARG A 54 -11.24 0.77 -17.27
C ARG A 54 -10.10 0.00 -16.62
N ILE A 55 -8.95 -0.08 -17.28
CA ILE A 55 -7.72 -0.58 -16.66
C ILE A 55 -7.36 0.44 -15.60
N LEU A 56 -7.73 0.14 -14.36
CA LEU A 56 -7.33 0.90 -13.19
C LEU A 56 -5.83 0.68 -13.01
N PHE A 57 -5.00 1.52 -13.63
CA PHE A 57 -3.58 1.60 -13.28
C PHE A 57 -3.48 2.13 -11.85
N LEU A 58 -3.48 1.22 -10.88
CA LEU A 58 -2.99 1.53 -9.54
C LEU A 58 -1.48 1.74 -9.65
N PRO A 59 -0.95 2.95 -9.42
CA PRO A 59 0.50 3.13 -9.41
C PRO A 59 1.08 2.25 -8.31
N TYR A 60 1.92 1.30 -8.70
CA TYR A 60 2.67 0.46 -7.76
C TYR A 60 3.82 1.30 -7.18
N LEU A 61 3.47 2.26 -6.32
CA LEU A 61 4.38 2.96 -5.44
C LEU A 61 4.00 2.60 -4.01
N LYS A 62 4.52 1.48 -3.50
CA LYS A 62 4.53 1.25 -2.05
C LYS A 62 5.89 0.68 -1.65
N LYS A 63 6.80 1.60 -1.25
CA LYS A 63 7.68 1.33 -0.11
C LYS A 63 6.79 0.67 0.97
N PRO A 64 7.21 -0.44 1.60
CA PRO A 64 6.35 -1.14 2.55
C PRO A 64 5.97 -0.16 3.67
N LYS A 65 4.71 0.28 3.69
CA LYS A 65 4.17 1.11 4.78
C LYS A 65 4.36 0.31 6.08
N LEU A 66 5.27 0.77 6.93
CA LEU A 66 5.73 0.04 8.11
C LEU A 66 4.59 -0.01 9.14
N SER A 67 3.88 -1.15 9.18
CA SER A 67 2.83 -1.39 10.17
C SER A 67 3.47 -1.77 11.50
N LEU A 68 3.18 -0.97 12.52
CA LEU A 68 3.55 -1.20 13.90
C LEU A 68 2.72 -2.31 14.55
N LEU A 69 1.68 -2.85 13.93
CA LEU A 69 0.91 -3.98 14.46
C LEU A 69 1.46 -5.36 14.07
N THR A 70 2.55 -5.40 13.31
CA THR A 70 3.21 -6.65 12.93
C THR A 70 4.11 -7.19 14.05
N ASN A 71 4.16 -8.52 14.22
CA ASN A 71 4.97 -9.20 15.25
C ASN A 71 6.48 -8.91 15.11
N LYS A 72 6.93 -8.48 13.91
CA LYS A 72 8.33 -8.09 13.69
C LYS A 72 8.72 -6.85 14.50
N PHE A 73 7.80 -5.90 14.72
CA PHE A 73 8.07 -4.64 15.41
C PHE A 73 7.61 -4.63 16.87
N LEU A 74 6.56 -5.36 17.21
CA LEU A 74 6.03 -5.37 18.57
C LEU A 74 6.70 -6.40 19.45
N LYS A 75 7.10 -5.97 20.64
CA LYS A 75 7.51 -6.84 21.74
C LYS A 75 6.27 -7.38 22.45
N SER A 76 5.30 -6.51 22.70
CA SER A 76 4.02 -6.89 23.30
C SER A 76 2.94 -5.85 23.04
N ILE A 77 1.69 -6.31 23.07
CA ILE A 77 0.50 -5.46 23.15
C ILE A 77 -0.14 -5.73 24.50
N LYS A 78 -0.40 -4.68 25.28
CA LYS A 78 -1.10 -4.78 26.57
C LYS A 78 -2.36 -3.94 26.55
N PHE A 79 -3.38 -4.43 27.25
CA PHE A 79 -4.61 -3.70 27.51
C PHE A 79 -4.68 -3.44 29.01
N SER A 80 -4.53 -2.18 29.40
CA SER A 80 -4.42 -1.78 30.81
C SER A 80 -5.80 -1.69 31.46
N THR A 81 -6.80 -1.21 30.71
CA THR A 81 -8.21 -1.25 31.09
C THR A 81 -8.95 -2.09 30.07
N SER A 82 -9.53 -3.21 30.48
CA SER A 82 -10.30 -4.10 29.60
C SER A 82 -11.73 -4.16 30.10
N GLN A 83 -12.61 -3.32 29.54
CA GLN A 83 -14.03 -3.27 29.92
C GLN A 83 -14.88 -4.32 29.17
N GLY A 84 -14.28 -5.08 28.25
CA GLY A 84 -14.95 -6.10 27.46
C GLY A 84 -13.95 -7.05 26.78
N LYS A 85 -14.44 -7.98 25.95
CA LYS A 85 -13.59 -8.92 25.21
C LYS A 85 -12.84 -8.18 24.10
N VAL A 86 -11.67 -7.66 24.44
CA VAL A 86 -10.70 -7.16 23.46
C VAL A 86 -10.18 -8.35 22.64
N LYS A 87 -10.14 -8.21 21.32
CA LYS A 87 -9.59 -9.23 20.43
C LYS A 87 -8.49 -8.63 19.57
N PHE A 88 -7.37 -9.34 19.47
CA PHE A 88 -6.31 -9.07 18.52
C PHE A 88 -6.26 -10.23 17.53
N SER A 89 -6.45 -9.93 16.25
CA SER A 89 -6.41 -10.93 15.18
C SER A 89 -5.85 -10.29 13.92
N GLN A 90 -4.94 -10.99 13.24
CA GLN A 90 -4.46 -10.62 11.90
C GLN A 90 -3.95 -9.17 11.76
N GLY A 91 -3.36 -8.59 12.81
CA GLY A 91 -2.84 -7.22 12.77
C GLY A 91 -3.90 -6.11 12.96
N ALA A 92 -5.13 -6.47 13.34
CA ALA A 92 -6.17 -5.52 13.74
C ALA A 92 -6.55 -5.70 15.22
N ILE A 93 -6.97 -4.62 15.87
CA ILE A 93 -7.37 -4.61 17.28
C ILE A 93 -8.83 -4.19 17.38
N TYR A 94 -9.67 -5.08 17.92
CA TYR A 94 -11.06 -4.77 18.27
C TYR A 94 -11.16 -4.24 19.70
N LEU A 95 -11.75 -3.06 19.85
CA LEU A 95 -11.96 -2.35 21.11
C LEU A 95 -13.45 -2.02 21.31
N PRO A 96 -14.14 -2.65 22.27
CA PRO A 96 -15.45 -2.17 22.71
C PRO A 96 -15.28 -0.94 23.60
N LEU A 97 -15.94 0.18 23.26
CA LEU A 97 -15.83 1.46 23.97
C LEU A 97 -17.14 1.84 24.66
N LEU A 98 -17.15 1.76 25.99
CA LEU A 98 -18.27 2.19 26.83
C LEU A 98 -18.23 3.70 27.11
N HIS A 99 -19.39 4.30 27.40
CA HIS A 99 -19.52 5.73 27.65
C HIS A 99 -18.60 6.21 28.78
N ASN A 100 -17.77 7.22 28.49
CA ASN A 100 -16.82 7.88 29.40
C ASN A 100 -15.84 6.95 30.12
N LYS A 101 -15.70 5.70 29.69
CA LYS A 101 -14.73 4.77 30.28
C LYS A 101 -13.49 4.67 29.39
N PRO A 102 -12.27 4.79 29.97
CA PRO A 102 -11.04 4.68 29.20
C PRO A 102 -10.80 3.25 28.74
N GLN A 103 -10.46 3.08 27.47
CA GLN A 103 -9.93 1.84 26.92
C GLN A 103 -8.48 2.10 26.48
N GLU A 104 -7.54 1.48 27.20
CA GLU A 104 -6.11 1.71 27.01
C GLU A 104 -5.45 0.58 26.22
N LEU A 105 -4.73 0.96 25.16
CA LEU A 105 -3.88 0.11 24.34
C LEU A 105 -2.43 0.57 24.51
N ILE A 106 -1.56 -0.34 24.98
CA ILE A 106 -0.13 -0.09 25.13
C ILE A 106 0.63 -0.97 24.16
N LEU A 107 1.40 -0.35 23.27
CA LEU A 107 2.28 -0.97 22.32
C LEU A 107 3.71 -0.82 22.85
N ASN A 108 4.39 -1.93 23.10
CA ASN A 108 5.82 -1.92 23.39
C ASN A 108 6.54 -2.46 22.17
N THR A 109 7.50 -1.70 21.64
CA THR A 109 8.23 -2.06 20.43
C THR A 109 9.50 -2.85 20.76
N LYS A 110 9.96 -3.68 19.83
CA LYS A 110 11.25 -4.39 19.90
C LYS A 110 12.40 -3.49 19.47
N LYS A 111 12.13 -2.60 18.52
CA LYS A 111 13.05 -1.59 18.01
C LYS A 111 12.45 -0.22 18.26
N PRO A 112 13.25 0.76 18.69
CA PRO A 112 12.79 2.13 18.83
C PRO A 112 12.17 2.64 17.51
N VAL A 113 11.13 3.45 17.65
CA VAL A 113 10.39 4.09 16.58
C VAL A 113 10.76 5.56 16.52
N ASP A 114 11.02 6.04 15.32
CA ASP A 114 11.26 7.46 15.06
C ASP A 114 9.93 8.18 14.80
N LEU A 115 9.51 9.02 15.75
CA LEU A 115 8.37 9.93 15.65
C LEU A 115 8.80 11.40 15.50
N GLU A 116 10.09 11.68 15.41
CA GLU A 116 10.62 13.01 15.13
C GLU A 116 10.29 13.38 13.68
N ASN A 117 10.60 12.47 12.76
CA ASN A 117 10.40 12.65 11.31
C ASN A 117 9.13 11.96 10.77
N ASN A 118 8.34 11.32 11.64
CA ASN A 118 7.16 10.57 11.22
C ASN A 118 5.93 10.92 12.06
N PHE A 119 4.78 10.97 11.41
CA PHE A 119 3.49 10.90 12.06
C PHE A 119 3.14 9.46 12.42
N LEU A 120 2.54 9.29 13.61
CA LEU A 120 1.84 8.05 13.93
C LEU A 120 0.44 8.10 13.32
N CYS A 121 0.18 7.22 12.37
CA CYS A 121 -1.06 7.16 11.59
C CYS A 121 -1.92 5.97 12.04
N LEU A 122 -3.09 6.27 12.60
CA LEU A 122 -4.06 5.28 13.05
C LEU A 122 -5.17 5.14 12.00
N HIS A 123 -5.37 3.92 11.50
CA HIS A 123 -6.50 3.56 10.66
C HIS A 123 -7.61 2.96 11.52
N LEU A 124 -8.71 3.70 11.64
CA LEU A 124 -9.82 3.37 12.51
C LEU A 124 -11.06 3.05 11.68
N LYS A 125 -11.80 2.02 12.09
CA LYS A 125 -13.11 1.68 11.55
C LYS A 125 -14.12 1.49 12.68
N PHE A 126 -15.29 2.06 12.52
CA PHE A 126 -16.41 1.96 13.43
C PHE A 126 -17.37 0.90 12.90
N LEU A 127 -17.72 -0.10 13.71
CA LEU A 127 -18.59 -1.18 13.24
C LEU A 127 -20.08 -0.83 13.28
N GLU A 128 -20.41 0.35 13.82
CA GLU A 128 -21.78 0.84 13.95
C GLU A 128 -21.97 2.10 13.10
N HIS A 129 -23.17 2.25 12.52
CA HIS A 129 -23.55 3.41 11.70
C HIS A 129 -23.85 4.68 12.51
N SER A 130 -23.63 4.66 13.82
CA SER A 130 -23.83 5.84 14.67
C SER A 130 -22.65 6.81 14.50
N LEU A 131 -22.92 8.12 14.49
CA LEU A 131 -21.88 9.15 14.40
C LEU A 131 -20.96 9.09 15.65
N PRO A 132 -19.73 8.54 15.56
CA PRO A 132 -18.88 8.39 16.72
C PRO A 132 -18.36 9.76 17.19
N LYS A 133 -18.24 9.90 18.52
CA LYS A 133 -17.52 11.01 19.15
C LYS A 133 -16.51 10.42 20.13
N LEU A 134 -15.26 10.31 19.69
CA LEU A 134 -14.18 9.78 20.50
C LEU A 134 -13.20 10.89 20.91
N ARG A 135 -12.61 10.72 22.09
CA ARG A 135 -11.38 11.42 22.47
C ARG A 135 -10.24 10.40 22.47
N LEU A 136 -9.21 10.69 21.69
CA LEU A 136 -7.93 9.99 21.71
C LEU A 136 -6.96 10.78 22.56
N ILE A 137 -6.29 10.09 23.48
CA ILE A 137 -5.10 10.58 24.18
C ILE A 137 -3.93 9.66 23.80
N CYS A 138 -2.80 10.23 23.39
CA CYS A 138 -1.60 9.47 23.06
C CYS A 138 -0.44 9.90 23.94
N VAL A 139 0.16 8.92 24.62
CA VAL A 139 1.36 9.07 25.44
C VAL A 139 2.47 8.20 24.84
N VAL A 140 3.64 8.77 24.65
CA VAL A 140 4.83 8.06 24.20
C VAL A 140 5.90 8.10 25.28
N ARG A 141 6.76 7.09 25.27
CA ARG A 141 7.91 6.99 26.16
C ARG A 141 9.13 6.53 25.35
N ASP A 142 10.29 7.09 25.69
CA ASP A 142 11.57 6.70 25.12
C ASP A 142 12.29 5.63 25.96
N GLU A 143 13.39 5.10 25.41
CA GLU A 143 14.22 4.08 26.06
C GLU A 143 14.78 4.50 27.44
N LYS A 144 14.83 5.82 27.72
CA LYS A 144 15.29 6.39 29.00
C LYS A 144 14.13 6.65 29.97
N TYR A 145 12.94 6.17 29.65
CA TYR A 145 11.70 6.34 30.42
C TYR A 145 11.14 7.77 30.47
N TYR A 146 11.70 8.72 29.70
CA TYR A 146 11.08 10.03 29.56
C TYR A 146 9.78 9.90 28.77
N SER A 147 8.76 10.66 29.15
CA SER A 147 7.42 10.53 28.56
C SER A 147 6.69 11.86 28.50
N ASN A 148 5.70 11.96 27.61
CA ASN A 148 4.90 13.17 27.43
C ASN A 148 3.62 13.13 28.28
N ALA A 149 3.63 12.34 29.36
CA ALA A 149 2.46 12.15 30.20
C ALA A 149 1.95 13.48 30.81
N LEU A 150 2.83 14.46 31.01
CA LEU A 150 2.47 15.80 31.49
C LEU A 150 1.67 16.60 30.46
N THR A 151 2.06 16.51 29.19
CA THR A 151 1.42 17.21 28.06
C THR A 151 1.11 16.22 26.93
N PRO A 152 0.19 15.27 27.16
CA PRO A 152 -0.05 14.20 26.22
C PRO A 152 -0.78 14.75 25.00
N TYR A 153 -0.58 14.11 23.86
CA TYR A 153 -1.33 14.44 22.66
C TYR A 153 -2.82 14.15 22.89
N LYS A 154 -3.69 15.08 22.52
CA LYS A 154 -5.16 14.94 22.65
C LYS A 154 -5.82 15.31 21.34
N LYS A 155 -6.69 14.43 20.82
CA LYS A 155 -7.47 14.69 19.61
C LYS A 155 -8.91 14.25 19.77
N MET A 156 -9.82 15.11 19.34
CA MET A 156 -11.23 14.78 19.19
C MET A 156 -11.44 14.17 17.80
N ILE A 157 -11.97 12.95 17.76
CA ILE A 157 -12.34 12.26 16.53
C ILE A 157 -13.87 12.37 16.44
N VAL A 158 -14.32 13.28 15.59
CA VAL A 158 -15.74 13.53 15.32
C VAL A 158 -15.99 13.20 13.86
N TYR A 159 -16.99 12.37 13.60
CA TYR A 159 -17.40 12.06 12.24
C TYR A 159 -18.40 13.10 11.72
N TYR A 160 -18.22 13.53 10.47
CA TYR A 160 -19.16 14.41 9.78
C TYR A 160 -19.86 13.62 8.66
N PRO A 161 -21.20 13.60 8.62
CA PRO A 161 -22.00 12.75 7.72
C PRO A 161 -21.85 13.06 6.21
N LYS A 162 -21.03 14.04 5.81
CA LYS A 162 -20.90 14.48 4.41
C LYS A 162 -19.87 13.69 3.59
N GLN A 163 -19.19 12.68 4.15
CA GLN A 163 -18.18 11.89 3.44
C GLN A 163 -18.71 10.49 3.09
N GLU A 164 -18.54 10.07 1.83
CA GLU A 164 -19.06 8.82 1.24
C GLU A 164 -18.55 7.51 1.88
N THR A 165 -17.72 7.57 2.92
CA THR A 165 -17.21 6.38 3.63
C THR A 165 -17.79 6.33 5.04
N PRO A 166 -18.84 5.52 5.29
CA PRO A 166 -19.75 5.71 6.44
C PRO A 166 -19.17 5.28 7.81
N SER A 167 -17.91 4.85 7.89
CA SER A 167 -17.41 4.15 9.08
C SER A 167 -15.90 4.17 9.31
N SER A 168 -15.11 4.98 8.61
CA SER A 168 -13.64 4.95 8.76
C SER A 168 -13.06 6.34 9.07
N ALA A 169 -11.98 6.38 9.86
CA ALA A 169 -11.22 7.58 10.14
C ALA A 169 -9.72 7.29 10.10
N VAL A 170 -8.95 8.22 9.53
CA VAL A 170 -7.48 8.21 9.59
C VAL A 170 -7.03 9.31 10.53
N VAL A 171 -6.32 8.96 11.59
CA VAL A 171 -5.86 9.91 12.60
C VAL A 171 -4.35 10.00 12.54
N LEU A 172 -3.86 11.15 12.10
CA LEU A 172 -2.45 11.54 12.24
C LEU A 172 -2.23 12.13 13.62
N VAL A 173 -1.30 11.55 14.36
CA VAL A 173 -0.82 12.01 15.66
C VAL A 173 0.55 12.64 15.44
N ASP A 174 0.66 13.89 15.88
CA ASP A 174 1.85 14.71 15.73
C ASP A 174 2.33 15.21 17.10
N PHE A 175 3.63 15.11 17.32
CA PHE A 175 4.31 15.38 18.57
C PHE A 175 5.19 16.66 18.52
N GLU A 176 5.00 17.55 17.54
CA GLU A 176 5.78 18.80 17.43
C GLU A 176 5.77 19.66 18.69
N LYS A 177 4.66 19.68 19.42
CA LYS A 177 4.48 20.52 20.62
C LYS A 177 4.84 19.82 21.93
N THR A 178 5.58 18.72 21.87
CA THR A 178 5.87 17.88 23.04
C THR A 178 7.12 18.35 23.78
N SER A 179 7.22 18.04 25.08
CA SER A 179 8.37 18.43 25.91
C SER A 179 9.72 17.99 25.32
N SER A 180 10.73 18.86 25.42
CA SER A 180 12.11 18.65 24.94
C SER A 180 12.87 17.51 25.61
N LEU A 181 12.33 16.92 26.69
CA LEU A 181 13.00 15.87 27.45
C LEU A 181 12.86 14.49 26.82
N ILE A 182 11.84 14.27 25.98
CA ILE A 182 11.68 13.01 25.24
C ILE A 182 12.54 13.03 24.00
N ASN A 183 13.24 11.91 23.77
CA ASN A 183 13.81 11.66 22.46
C ASN A 183 12.76 11.01 21.52
N LEU A 184 12.15 11.82 20.66
CA LEU A 184 11.13 11.36 19.70
C LEU A 184 11.69 10.42 18.62
N SER A 185 13.00 10.40 18.38
CA SER A 185 13.63 9.43 17.47
C SER A 185 13.75 8.02 18.06
N LYS A 186 13.58 7.86 19.39
CA LYS A 186 13.85 6.61 20.12
C LYS A 186 12.68 6.16 21.00
N ILE A 187 11.48 6.12 20.44
CA ILE A 187 10.26 5.73 21.16
C ILE A 187 10.14 4.22 21.24
N ASP A 188 10.09 3.67 22.44
CA ASP A 188 9.97 2.23 22.70
C ASP A 188 8.57 1.80 23.19
N GLN A 189 7.76 2.77 23.62
CA GLN A 189 6.41 2.54 24.08
C GLN A 189 5.43 3.63 23.61
N ILE A 190 4.28 3.19 23.10
CA ILE A 190 3.17 4.04 22.66
C ILE A 190 1.91 3.59 23.40
N ARG A 191 1.29 4.49 24.17
CA ARG A 191 0.01 4.28 24.85
C ARG A 191 -1.07 5.12 24.17
N LEU A 192 -2.12 4.44 23.70
CA LEU A 192 -3.32 5.03 23.12
C LEU A 192 -4.48 4.81 24.08
N THR A 193 -5.12 5.89 24.52
CA THR A 193 -6.31 5.84 25.38
C THR A 193 -7.50 6.42 24.63
N PHE A 194 -8.54 5.61 24.47
CA PHE A 194 -9.79 5.99 23.81
C PHE A 194 -10.89 6.21 24.84
N TYR A 195 -11.62 7.31 24.70
CA TYR A 195 -12.86 7.57 25.44
C TYR A 195 -14.01 7.73 24.46
N ASN A 196 -15.09 6.99 24.69
CA ASN A 196 -16.34 7.22 23.99
C ASN A 196 -17.17 8.28 24.73
N LEU A 197 -17.41 9.42 24.07
CA LEU A 197 -18.16 10.53 24.67
C LEU A 197 -19.67 10.43 24.40
N LYS A 198 -20.13 9.44 23.63
CA LYS A 198 -21.55 9.13 23.43
C LYS A 198 -22.03 8.17 24.52
N LYS A 199 -23.31 8.29 24.88
CA LYS A 199 -23.97 7.40 25.86
C LYS A 199 -24.03 5.95 25.36
N ASN A 200 -24.27 5.77 24.07
CA ASN A 200 -24.32 4.43 23.47
C ASN A 200 -22.90 3.88 23.33
N PRO A 201 -22.68 2.59 23.61
CA PRO A 201 -21.40 1.94 23.37
C PRO A 201 -21.05 1.99 21.89
N ILE A 202 -19.76 1.97 21.58
CA ILE A 202 -19.26 1.97 20.20
C ILE A 202 -18.23 0.85 20.06
N SER A 203 -18.34 0.12 18.96
CA SER A 203 -17.36 -0.88 18.57
C SER A 203 -16.31 -0.29 17.62
N LEU A 204 -15.07 -0.15 18.11
CA LEU A 204 -13.94 0.39 17.34
C LEU A 204 -13.02 -0.75 16.88
N LEU A 205 -12.67 -0.75 15.60
CA LEU A 205 -11.63 -1.58 15.01
C LEU A 205 -10.46 -0.68 14.64
N ILE A 206 -9.29 -0.93 15.21
CA ILE A 206 -8.03 -0.36 14.75
C ILE A 206 -7.49 -1.31 13.69
N GLU A 207 -7.64 -0.94 12.42
CA GLU A 207 -7.23 -1.77 11.28
C GLU A 207 -5.71 -1.80 11.13
N ASP A 208 -5.05 -0.68 11.41
CA ASP A 208 -3.60 -0.58 11.34
C ASP A 208 -3.06 0.62 12.12
N ILE A 209 -1.79 0.55 12.48
CA ILE A 209 -1.00 1.65 13.05
C ILE A 209 0.29 1.75 12.25
N LYS A 210 0.49 2.86 11.54
CA LYS A 210 1.60 3.05 10.61
C LYS A 210 2.43 4.27 10.96
N LEU A 211 3.66 4.27 10.47
CA LEU A 211 4.44 5.49 10.35
C LEU A 211 4.20 6.11 8.98
N LYS A 212 3.95 7.42 8.96
CA LYS A 212 3.92 8.23 7.73
C LYS A 212 5.00 9.31 7.89
N GLU A 213 5.95 9.37 6.97
CA GLU A 213 6.94 10.45 6.91
C GLU A 213 6.23 11.81 6.91
N LYS A 214 6.80 12.76 7.65
CA LYS A 214 6.44 14.17 7.52
C LYS A 214 6.97 14.64 6.17
N GLU A 215 6.11 15.19 5.32
CA GLU A 215 6.58 15.81 4.09
C GLU A 215 7.33 17.08 4.52
N GLU A 216 8.59 17.21 4.09
CA GLU A 216 9.34 18.47 4.22
C GLU A 216 8.59 19.51 3.36
N GLU A 217 8.06 20.55 4.01
CA GLU A 217 7.49 21.73 3.32
C GLU A 217 8.58 22.53 2.60
#